data_AF-A0A6B2LGD0-F1
#
_entry.id   AF-A0A6B2LGD0-F1
#
_cell.length_a   1.000
_cell.length_b   1.000
_cell.length_c   1.000
_cell.angle_alpha   90.00
_cell.angle_beta   90.00
_cell.angle_gamma   90.00
#
_symmetry.space_group_name_H-M   'P 1'
#
loop_
_entity.id
_entity.type
_entity.pdbx_description
1 polymer ?
#
loop_
_entity_poly.entity_id
_entity_poly.type
_entity_poly.pdbx_seq_one_letter_code
_entity_poly.pdbx_strand_id
1 'polypeptide(L)'
;MCDGIYLNYIIQFITGEQLNPPKLTCPSLVQKLDNMQQVFDFLHKHNIKLVNLRPLDIVNGNEKATLGFLWHLVEQFQFKNGLEKPLLLWCHQHLSPMGLKVVDFTKSWVDGRAFCGLVNVLKPNTLDIKESIPNEERRKIAFETAQKLFNITPLIDHSVSQLHDSKIVFDYVNQFFQYYKILHQKETKEPENIKIITPEPTQPTQP
;
A
#
# COMPACT_ATOMS: atom_id res chain seq x y z
N MET A 1 -24.43 -5.73 -3.95
CA MET A 1 -24.13 -4.57 -3.07
C MET A 1 -25.39 -3.78 -2.70
N CYS A 2 -26.37 -3.63 -3.60
CA CYS A 2 -27.55 -2.78 -3.39
C CYS A 2 -28.52 -3.26 -2.29
N ASP A 3 -28.30 -4.45 -1.72
CA ASP A 3 -29.08 -5.02 -0.61
C ASP A 3 -28.49 -4.71 0.78
N GLY A 4 -27.29 -4.11 0.84
CA GLY A 4 -26.62 -3.70 2.09
C GLY A 4 -26.03 -4.86 2.91
N ILE A 5 -26.34 -6.11 2.57
CA ILE A 5 -25.93 -7.31 3.32
C ILE A 5 -24.41 -7.50 3.27
N TYR A 6 -23.85 -7.57 2.06
CA TYR A 6 -22.41 -7.73 1.87
C TYR A 6 -21.62 -6.55 2.43
N LEU A 7 -22.16 -5.33 2.33
CA LEU A 7 -21.53 -4.14 2.86
C LEU A 7 -21.46 -4.16 4.38
N ASN A 8 -22.53 -4.61 5.04
CA ASN A 8 -22.55 -4.83 6.48
C ASN A 8 -21.43 -5.81 6.90
N TYR A 9 -21.32 -6.98 6.23
CA TYR A 9 -20.24 -7.94 6.53
C TYR A 9 -18.83 -7.41 6.23
N ILE A 10 -18.65 -6.69 5.13
CA ILE A 10 -17.37 -6.08 4.77
C ILE A 10 -16.96 -5.07 5.84
N ILE A 11 -17.87 -4.20 6.28
CA ILE A 11 -17.59 -3.22 7.35
C ILE A 11 -17.24 -3.92 8.67
N GLN A 12 -17.97 -4.97 9.05
CA GLN A 12 -17.64 -5.75 10.25
C GLN A 12 -16.24 -6.36 10.17
N PHE A 13 -15.90 -6.95 9.01
CA PHE A 13 -14.57 -7.53 8.79
C PHE A 13 -13.47 -6.47 8.85
N ILE A 14 -13.68 -5.29 8.25
CA ILE A 14 -12.71 -4.19 8.24
C ILE A 14 -12.48 -3.64 9.64
N THR A 15 -13.57 -3.39 10.36
CA THR A 15 -13.52 -2.63 11.62
C THR A 15 -13.30 -3.50 12.83
N GLY A 16 -13.54 -4.81 12.73
CA GLY A 16 -13.55 -5.72 13.87
C GLY A 16 -14.71 -5.49 14.84
N GLU A 17 -15.60 -4.53 14.56
CA GLU A 17 -16.80 -4.25 15.34
C GLU A 17 -18.00 -5.01 14.78
N GLN A 18 -18.80 -5.63 15.64
CA GLN A 18 -20.04 -6.25 15.21
C GLN A 18 -21.12 -5.20 14.94
N LEU A 19 -21.64 -5.23 13.72
CA LEU A 19 -22.86 -4.55 13.34
C LEU A 19 -24.07 -5.43 13.66
N ASN A 20 -25.24 -4.81 13.78
CA ASN A 20 -26.47 -5.56 13.83
C ASN A 20 -26.58 -6.42 12.55
N PRO A 21 -26.99 -7.70 12.69
CA PRO A 21 -27.07 -8.59 11.55
C PRO A 21 -28.08 -8.03 10.53
N PRO A 22 -27.71 -8.00 9.24
CA PRO A 22 -28.60 -7.50 8.20
C PRO A 22 -29.84 -8.39 8.10
N LYS A 23 -30.95 -7.88 7.60
CA LYS A 23 -32.17 -8.67 7.42
C LYS A 23 -31.99 -9.61 6.20
N LEU A 24 -31.86 -10.92 6.47
CA LEU A 24 -31.30 -11.91 5.54
C LEU A 24 -32.30 -12.56 4.56
N THR A 25 -33.60 -12.54 4.83
CA THR A 25 -34.61 -13.21 3.99
C THR A 25 -35.24 -12.26 2.99
N CYS A 26 -34.95 -12.44 1.70
CA CYS A 26 -35.56 -11.74 0.55
C CYS A 26 -35.93 -10.27 0.84
N PRO A 27 -34.95 -9.37 1.04
CA PRO A 27 -35.23 -8.05 1.58
C PRO A 27 -36.07 -7.23 0.58
N SER A 28 -37.24 -6.79 1.04
CA SER A 28 -38.02 -5.73 0.42
C SER A 28 -37.18 -4.45 0.29
N LEU A 29 -37.61 -3.51 -0.56
CA LEU A 29 -36.91 -2.23 -0.75
C LEU A 29 -36.68 -1.50 0.59
N VAL A 30 -37.67 -1.54 1.48
CA VAL A 30 -37.58 -0.96 2.83
C VAL A 30 -36.51 -1.66 3.67
N GLN A 31 -36.40 -2.99 3.59
CA GLN A 31 -35.36 -3.74 4.32
C GLN A 31 -33.96 -3.52 3.73
N LYS A 32 -33.83 -3.39 2.40
CA LYS A 32 -32.55 -3.01 1.76
C LYS A 32 -32.10 -1.62 2.20
N LEU A 33 -33.05 -0.68 2.28
CA LEU A 33 -32.78 0.68 2.75
C LEU A 33 -32.36 0.69 4.22
N ASP A 34 -33.05 -0.08 5.08
CA ASP A 34 -32.71 -0.20 6.51
C ASP A 34 -31.34 -0.83 6.72
N ASN A 35 -31.01 -1.91 5.98
CA ASN A 35 -29.67 -2.51 6.00
C ASN A 35 -28.59 -1.50 5.59
N MET A 36 -28.85 -0.68 4.56
CA MET A 36 -27.92 0.34 4.09
C MET A 36 -27.81 1.52 5.06
N GLN A 37 -28.91 1.91 5.70
CA GLN A 37 -28.92 2.97 6.69
C GLN A 37 -28.03 2.61 7.89
N GLN A 38 -28.11 1.37 8.36
CA GLN A 38 -27.23 0.88 9.43
C GLN A 38 -25.74 0.98 9.08
N VAL A 39 -25.38 0.70 7.81
CA VAL A 39 -24.02 0.87 7.33
C VAL A 39 -23.60 2.35 7.35
N PHE A 40 -24.47 3.26 6.90
CA PHE A 40 -24.19 4.69 6.89
C PHE A 40 -24.06 5.27 8.31
N ASP A 41 -24.94 4.88 9.23
CA ASP A 41 -24.92 5.32 10.62
C ASP A 41 -23.62 4.91 11.31
N PHE A 42 -23.16 3.69 11.02
CA PHE A 42 -21.87 3.22 11.49
C PHE A 42 -20.70 4.05 10.93
N LEU A 43 -20.71 4.34 9.64
CA LEU A 43 -19.66 5.15 9.01
C LEU A 43 -19.61 6.57 9.62
N HIS A 44 -20.78 7.19 9.85
CA HIS A 44 -20.87 8.48 10.53
C HIS A 44 -20.37 8.43 11.97
N LYS A 45 -20.68 7.37 12.74
CA LYS A 45 -20.15 7.16 14.09
C LYS A 45 -18.62 7.09 14.10
N HIS A 46 -18.02 6.55 13.06
CA HIS A 46 -16.57 6.49 12.84
C HIS A 46 -15.98 7.77 12.22
N ASN A 47 -16.74 8.87 12.23
CA ASN A 47 -16.36 10.20 11.72
C ASN A 47 -16.06 10.23 10.20
N ILE A 48 -16.63 9.29 9.45
CA ILE A 48 -16.47 9.21 7.99
C ILE A 48 -17.60 10.00 7.36
N LYS A 49 -17.25 11.09 6.68
CA LYS A 49 -18.23 11.98 6.04
C LYS A 49 -18.57 11.47 4.65
N LEU A 50 -19.77 10.93 4.48
CA LEU A 50 -20.30 10.51 3.18
C LEU A 50 -20.98 11.69 2.48
N VAL A 51 -20.18 12.58 1.89
CA VAL A 51 -20.71 13.80 1.26
C VAL A 51 -21.52 13.45 0.02
N ASN A 52 -22.76 13.95 -0.05
CA ASN A 52 -23.68 13.76 -1.18
C ASN A 52 -24.02 12.28 -1.50
N LEU A 53 -23.95 11.39 -0.51
CA LEU A 53 -24.37 10.01 -0.66
C LEU A 53 -25.61 9.76 0.21
N ARG A 54 -26.64 9.12 -0.36
CA ARG A 54 -27.80 8.64 0.40
C ARG A 54 -27.93 7.13 0.24
N PRO A 55 -28.37 6.42 1.30
CA PRO A 55 -28.61 4.98 1.24
C PRO A 55 -29.52 4.56 0.07
N LEU A 56 -30.57 5.34 -0.21
CA LEU A 56 -31.50 5.07 -1.30
C LEU A 56 -30.84 5.12 -2.68
N ASP A 57 -29.88 6.02 -2.88
CA ASP A 57 -29.17 6.13 -4.17
C ASP A 57 -28.38 4.84 -4.46
N ILE A 58 -27.77 4.24 -3.43
CA ILE A 58 -27.04 2.96 -3.54
C ILE A 58 -28.01 1.79 -3.78
N VAL A 59 -29.11 1.75 -3.03
CA VAL A 59 -30.12 0.67 -3.15
C VAL A 59 -30.77 0.67 -4.54
N ASN A 60 -30.99 1.86 -5.12
CA ASN A 60 -31.54 2.02 -6.47
C ASN A 60 -30.50 1.79 -7.58
N GLY A 61 -29.25 1.46 -7.24
CA GLY A 61 -28.20 1.17 -8.21
C GLY A 61 -27.67 2.40 -8.94
N ASN A 62 -27.71 3.59 -8.33
CA ASN A 62 -27.07 4.77 -8.88
C ASN A 62 -25.55 4.52 -8.94
N GLU A 63 -25.01 4.37 -10.15
CA GLU A 63 -23.61 4.02 -10.38
C GLU A 63 -22.66 5.07 -9.79
N LYS A 64 -22.97 6.36 -9.94
CA LYS A 64 -22.14 7.45 -9.42
C LYS A 64 -22.08 7.42 -7.90
N ALA A 65 -23.23 7.21 -7.24
CA ALA A 65 -23.29 7.08 -5.80
C ALA A 65 -22.58 5.81 -5.31
N THR A 66 -22.75 4.70 -6.03
CA THR A 66 -22.11 3.41 -5.70
C THR A 66 -20.60 3.50 -5.80
N LEU A 67 -20.07 4.11 -6.87
CA LEU A 67 -18.64 4.34 -7.04
C LEU A 67 -18.09 5.28 -5.96
N GLY A 68 -18.80 6.37 -5.67
CA GLY A 68 -18.44 7.27 -4.57
C GLY A 68 -18.38 6.53 -3.24
N PHE A 69 -19.35 5.67 -2.95
CA PHE A 69 -19.38 4.88 -1.72
C PHE A 69 -18.22 3.87 -1.64
N LEU A 70 -17.95 3.15 -2.73
CA LEU A 70 -16.81 2.23 -2.84
C LEU A 70 -15.48 2.93 -2.60
N TRP A 71 -15.30 4.13 -3.16
CA TRP A 71 -14.12 4.94 -2.92
C TRP A 71 -13.92 5.19 -1.41
N HIS A 72 -14.96 5.68 -0.71
CA HIS A 72 -14.88 5.92 0.73
C HIS A 72 -14.52 4.65 1.51
N LEU A 73 -15.05 3.48 1.12
CA LEU A 73 -14.64 2.21 1.73
C LEU A 73 -13.15 1.93 1.53
N VAL A 74 -12.64 2.08 0.30
CA VAL A 74 -11.21 1.90 0.01
C VAL A 74 -10.35 2.87 0.82
N GLU A 75 -10.78 4.13 0.95
CA GLU A 75 -10.08 5.10 1.81
C GLU A 75 -10.00 4.62 3.25
N GLN A 76 -11.08 4.03 3.77
CA GLN A 76 -11.08 3.47 5.12
C GLN A 76 -10.16 2.26 5.26
N PHE A 77 -10.11 1.35 4.28
CA PHE A 77 -9.17 0.22 4.32
C PHE A 77 -7.72 0.68 4.36
N GLN A 78 -7.33 1.62 3.49
CA GLN A 78 -5.93 2.05 3.38
C GLN A 78 -5.46 2.79 4.64
N PHE A 79 -6.29 3.66 5.22
CA PHE A 79 -5.93 4.44 6.41
C PHE A 79 -6.12 3.68 7.73
N LYS A 80 -7.16 2.83 7.88
CA LYS A 80 -7.45 2.13 9.14
C LYS A 80 -6.64 0.86 9.38
N ASN A 81 -6.01 0.27 8.36
CA ASN A 81 -5.10 -0.87 8.59
C ASN A 81 -3.90 -0.51 9.49
N GLY A 82 -3.76 0.76 9.89
CA GLY A 82 -2.71 1.22 10.80
C GLY A 82 -1.32 1.12 10.20
N LEU A 83 -1.23 0.87 8.88
CA LEU A 83 0.01 0.63 8.15
C LEU A 83 0.89 1.87 8.05
N GLU A 84 0.33 3.07 8.26
CA GLU A 84 1.10 4.31 8.27
C GLU A 84 2.25 4.28 9.28
N LYS A 85 1.98 3.87 10.53
CA LYS A 85 3.00 3.82 11.58
C LYS A 85 4.07 2.74 11.33
N PRO A 86 3.73 1.47 11.03
CA PRO A 86 4.70 0.46 10.64
C PRO A 86 5.48 0.83 9.38
N LEU A 87 4.85 1.47 8.40
CA LEU A 87 5.54 1.88 7.17
C LEU A 87 6.53 3.02 7.45
N LEU A 88 6.16 4.01 8.25
CA LEU A 88 7.10 5.05 8.72
C LEU A 88 8.24 4.44 9.54
N LEU A 89 7.94 3.48 10.42
CA LEU A 89 8.96 2.77 11.18
C LEU A 89 9.93 2.02 10.26
N TRP A 90 9.42 1.34 9.23
CA TRP A 90 10.23 0.67 8.22
C TRP A 90 11.10 1.68 7.46
N CYS A 91 10.53 2.80 7.00
CA CYS A 91 11.30 3.87 6.37
C CYS A 91 12.41 4.38 7.30
N HIS A 92 12.10 4.63 8.58
CA HIS A 92 13.09 5.06 9.56
C HIS A 92 14.22 4.04 9.74
N GLN A 93 13.90 2.75 9.88
CA GLN A 93 14.88 1.69 10.09
C GLN A 93 15.90 1.61 8.94
N HIS A 94 15.44 1.80 7.70
CA HIS A 94 16.28 1.63 6.52
C HIS A 94 16.92 2.94 6.00
N LEU A 95 16.27 4.09 6.21
CA LEU A 95 16.73 5.38 5.69
C LEU A 95 17.59 6.16 6.72
N SER A 96 17.37 5.97 8.02
CA SER A 96 18.17 6.66 9.05
C SER A 96 19.67 6.34 8.97
N PRO A 97 20.12 5.10 8.68
CA PRO A 97 21.54 4.79 8.45
C PRO A 97 22.17 5.55 7.29
N MET A 98 21.35 6.01 6.32
CA MET A 98 21.78 6.84 5.19
C MET A 98 21.75 8.34 5.50
N GLY A 99 21.47 8.73 6.76
CA GLY A 99 21.32 10.11 7.18
C GLY A 99 20.00 10.76 6.75
N LEU A 100 19.01 9.97 6.32
CA LEU A 100 17.71 10.45 5.84
C LEU A 100 16.65 10.30 6.93
N LYS A 101 16.00 11.41 7.30
CA LYS A 101 14.96 11.43 8.33
C LYS A 101 13.58 11.67 7.69
N VAL A 102 12.73 10.65 7.72
CA VAL A 102 11.37 10.70 7.17
C VAL A 102 10.36 10.67 8.30
N VAL A 103 9.62 11.76 8.54
CA VAL A 103 8.66 11.85 9.66
C VAL A 103 7.20 11.86 9.22
N ASP A 104 6.95 12.01 7.93
CA ASP A 104 5.62 12.10 7.32
C ASP A 104 5.65 11.54 5.89
N PHE A 105 4.46 11.41 5.28
CA PHE A 105 4.31 11.12 3.84
C PHE A 105 4.05 12.39 3.02
N THR A 106 4.57 13.55 3.45
CA THR A 106 4.39 14.81 2.71
C THR A 106 5.74 15.48 2.48
N LYS A 107 6.15 16.36 3.40
CA LYS A 107 7.32 17.24 3.25
C LYS A 107 8.64 16.46 3.25
N SER A 108 8.70 15.33 3.96
CA SER A 108 9.90 14.49 4.06
C SER A 108 10.36 13.89 2.71
N TRP A 109 9.51 13.95 1.69
CA TRP A 109 9.75 13.31 0.38
C TRP A 109 9.96 14.32 -0.74
N VAL A 110 9.78 15.62 -0.47
CA VAL A 110 9.78 16.68 -1.49
C VAL A 110 11.17 16.82 -2.13
N ASP A 111 12.25 16.64 -1.37
CA ASP A 111 13.61 16.73 -1.91
C ASP A 111 13.98 15.52 -2.80
N GLY A 112 13.19 14.43 -2.78
CA GLY A 112 13.46 13.21 -3.53
C GLY A 112 14.58 12.33 -3.00
N ARG A 113 15.28 12.72 -1.91
CA ARG A 113 16.38 11.92 -1.34
C ARG A 113 15.86 10.64 -0.70
N ALA A 114 14.71 10.72 -0.04
CA ALA A 114 14.04 9.56 0.52
C ALA A 114 13.69 8.52 -0.56
N PHE A 115 13.25 8.92 -1.76
CA PHE A 115 12.98 8.00 -2.87
C PHE A 115 14.26 7.34 -3.40
N CYS A 116 15.36 8.08 -3.54
CA CYS A 116 16.67 7.48 -3.87
C CYS A 116 17.12 6.48 -2.80
N GLY A 117 16.91 6.82 -1.53
CA GLY A 117 17.16 5.93 -0.40
C GLY A 117 16.37 4.63 -0.51
N LEU A 118 15.07 4.68 -0.81
CA LEU A 118 14.25 3.48 -1.01
C LEU A 118 14.77 2.57 -2.13
N VAL A 119 15.21 3.14 -3.25
CA VAL A 119 15.85 2.38 -4.33
C VAL A 119 17.13 1.70 -3.83
N ASN A 120 17.93 2.41 -3.04
CA ASN A 120 19.15 1.86 -2.44
C ASN A 120 18.89 0.78 -1.38
N VAL A 121 17.73 0.81 -0.72
CA VAL A 121 17.31 -0.26 0.21
C VAL A 121 17.01 -1.55 -0.55
N LEU A 122 16.34 -1.45 -1.71
CA LEU A 122 16.05 -2.60 -2.55
C LEU A 122 17.28 -3.12 -3.29
N LYS A 123 18.18 -2.22 -3.70
CA LYS A 123 19.45 -2.55 -4.35
C LYS A 123 20.54 -1.58 -3.91
N PRO A 124 21.45 -1.99 -3.01
CA PRO A 124 22.50 -1.13 -2.49
C PRO A 124 23.35 -0.46 -3.58
N ASN A 125 23.78 0.78 -3.33
CA ASN A 125 24.67 1.57 -4.20
C ASN A 125 24.14 1.82 -5.62
N THR A 126 22.82 1.89 -5.83
CA THR A 126 22.24 2.14 -7.15
C THR A 126 22.21 3.63 -7.49
N LEU A 127 21.82 4.49 -6.54
CA LEU A 127 21.64 5.92 -6.73
C LEU A 127 22.44 6.75 -5.73
N ASP A 128 22.93 7.90 -6.17
CA ASP A 128 23.59 8.87 -5.31
C ASP A 128 22.54 9.74 -4.59
N ILE A 129 22.71 9.93 -3.28
CA ILE A 129 21.80 10.69 -2.40
C ILE A 129 22.30 12.15 -2.22
N LYS A 130 23.39 12.54 -2.91
CA LYS A 130 23.98 13.87 -2.80
C LYS A 130 23.04 15.02 -3.19
N GLU A 131 23.26 16.15 -2.53
CA GLU A 131 22.48 17.39 -2.71
C GLU A 131 22.79 18.13 -4.02
N SER A 132 23.83 17.71 -4.75
CA SER A 132 24.28 18.35 -5.99
C SER A 132 23.29 18.28 -7.16
N ILE A 133 22.31 17.38 -7.10
CA ILE A 133 21.31 17.17 -8.17
C ILE A 133 20.06 17.98 -7.85
N PRO A 134 19.47 18.73 -8.80
CA PRO A 134 18.17 19.39 -8.60
C PRO A 134 17.07 18.40 -8.15
N ASN A 135 16.15 18.85 -7.30
CA ASN A 135 15.13 17.98 -6.70
C ASN A 135 14.25 17.26 -7.75
N GLU A 136 13.87 17.95 -8.82
CA GLU A 136 13.08 17.37 -9.91
C GLU A 136 13.81 16.23 -10.61
N GLU A 137 15.05 16.48 -11.02
CA GLU A 137 15.88 15.49 -11.70
C GLU A 137 16.17 14.28 -10.78
N ARG A 138 16.42 14.54 -9.48
CA ARG A 138 16.60 13.49 -8.48
C ARG A 138 15.39 12.57 -8.39
N ARG A 139 14.17 13.12 -8.33
CA ARG A 139 12.93 12.33 -8.30
C ARG A 139 12.74 11.55 -9.59
N LYS A 140 12.98 12.19 -10.74
CA LYS A 140 12.89 11.53 -12.05
C LYS A 140 13.80 10.30 -12.13
N ILE A 141 15.07 10.46 -11.76
CA ILE A 141 16.04 9.37 -11.74
C ILE A 141 15.59 8.26 -10.78
N ALA A 142 15.12 8.60 -9.57
CA ALA A 142 14.61 7.62 -8.61
C ALA A 142 13.42 6.82 -9.17
N PHE A 143 12.45 7.50 -9.78
CA PHE A 143 11.23 6.89 -10.32
C PHE A 143 11.52 6.02 -11.54
N GLU A 144 12.31 6.50 -12.49
CA GLU A 144 12.71 5.71 -13.65
C GLU A 144 13.51 4.47 -13.24
N THR A 145 14.41 4.60 -12.26
CA THR A 145 15.21 3.47 -11.77
C THR A 145 14.33 2.45 -11.07
N ALA A 146 13.39 2.89 -10.24
CA ALA A 146 12.43 2.00 -9.58
C ALA A 146 11.54 1.25 -10.59
N GLN A 147 11.10 1.94 -11.64
CA GLN A 147 10.31 1.32 -12.71
C GLN A 147 11.15 0.31 -13.51
N LYS A 148 12.37 0.67 -13.92
CA LYS A 148 13.25 -0.19 -14.72
C LYS A 148 13.71 -1.44 -13.96
N LEU A 149 14.02 -1.32 -12.67
CA LEU A 149 14.60 -2.42 -11.89
C LEU A 149 13.57 -3.27 -11.16
N PHE A 150 12.50 -2.65 -10.65
CA PHE A 150 11.56 -3.32 -9.74
C PHE A 150 10.13 -3.36 -10.30
N ASN A 151 9.89 -2.78 -11.48
CA ASN A 151 8.56 -2.65 -12.09
C ASN A 151 7.57 -1.90 -11.18
N ILE A 152 8.06 -0.93 -10.40
CA ILE A 152 7.23 -0.07 -9.55
C ILE A 152 6.86 1.18 -10.36
N THR A 153 5.59 1.29 -10.74
CA THR A 153 5.10 2.42 -11.55
C THR A 153 4.99 3.69 -10.70
N PRO A 154 5.55 4.82 -11.15
CA PRO A 154 5.43 6.09 -10.43
C PRO A 154 3.97 6.55 -10.35
N LEU A 155 3.52 6.84 -9.12
CA LEU A 155 2.21 7.47 -8.85
C LEU A 155 2.29 8.99 -8.73
N ILE A 156 3.51 9.52 -8.63
CA ILE A 156 3.80 10.93 -8.39
C ILE A 156 4.51 11.47 -9.62
N ASP A 157 4.07 12.62 -10.12
CA ASP A 157 4.78 13.35 -11.16
C ASP A 157 6.10 13.92 -10.60
N HIS A 158 7.22 13.68 -11.28
CA HIS A 158 8.53 14.16 -10.87
C HIS A 158 8.64 15.69 -10.86
N SER A 159 7.81 16.40 -11.62
CA SER A 159 7.86 17.88 -11.76
C SER A 159 7.25 18.63 -10.57
N VAL A 160 6.49 17.96 -9.72
CA VAL A 160 5.74 18.63 -8.63
C VAL A 160 6.69 19.24 -7.60
N SER A 161 6.48 20.52 -7.31
CA SER A 161 7.28 21.25 -6.31
C SER A 161 6.87 20.94 -4.87
N GLN A 162 5.64 20.46 -4.66
CA GLN A 162 5.08 20.18 -3.33
C GLN A 162 4.26 18.89 -3.37
N LEU A 163 4.34 18.10 -2.30
CA LEU A 163 3.59 16.87 -2.08
C LEU A 163 2.57 17.11 -0.98
N HIS A 164 1.41 17.64 -1.34
CA HIS A 164 0.32 17.91 -0.39
C HIS A 164 -0.49 16.67 -0.04
N ASP A 165 -0.60 15.74 -0.98
CA ASP A 165 -1.39 14.52 -0.80
C ASP A 165 -0.53 13.42 -0.17
N SER A 166 -0.67 13.25 1.14
CA SER A 166 0.01 12.20 1.89
C SER A 166 -0.37 10.80 1.44
N LYS A 167 -1.55 10.63 0.84
CA LYS A 167 -2.08 9.32 0.44
C LYS A 167 -1.35 8.78 -0.78
N ILE A 168 -1.11 9.62 -1.78
CA ILE A 168 -0.38 9.22 -3.00
C ILE A 168 1.05 8.82 -2.65
N VAL A 169 1.71 9.60 -1.78
CA VAL A 169 3.07 9.28 -1.30
C VAL A 169 3.06 7.98 -0.48
N PHE A 170 2.12 7.83 0.45
CA PHE A 170 1.96 6.59 1.22
C PHE A 170 1.78 5.37 0.30
N ASP A 171 0.87 5.43 -0.66
CA ASP A 171 0.59 4.33 -1.58
C ASP A 171 1.81 4.00 -2.45
N TYR A 172 2.54 5.02 -2.90
CA TYR A 172 3.77 4.81 -3.66
C TYR A 172 4.86 4.13 -2.82
N VAL A 173 5.10 4.61 -1.59
CA VAL A 173 6.07 4.02 -0.66
C VAL A 173 5.67 2.60 -0.25
N ASN A 174 4.36 2.34 -0.09
CA ASN A 174 3.83 1.02 0.21
C ASN A 174 4.17 0.01 -0.91
N GLN A 175 4.22 0.42 -2.19
CA GLN A 175 4.67 -0.47 -3.27
C GLN A 175 6.12 -0.96 -3.06
N PHE A 176 7.03 -0.07 -2.64
CA PHE A 176 8.40 -0.45 -2.29
C PHE A 176 8.42 -1.43 -1.13
N PHE A 177 7.63 -1.18 -0.10
CA PHE A 177 7.54 -2.04 1.06
C PHE A 177 7.00 -3.44 0.73
N GLN A 178 5.96 -3.55 -0.10
CA GLN A 178 5.45 -4.85 -0.53
C GLN A 178 6.50 -5.61 -1.37
N TYR A 179 7.19 -4.91 -2.27
CA TYR A 179 8.27 -5.52 -3.05
C TYR A 179 9.41 -6.03 -2.16
N TYR A 180 9.85 -5.23 -1.19
CA TYR A 180 10.86 -5.60 -0.20
C TYR A 180 10.48 -6.88 0.55
N LYS A 181 9.22 -6.99 1.01
CA LYS A 181 8.71 -8.19 1.69
C LYS A 181 8.77 -9.42 0.80
N ILE A 182 8.43 -9.29 -0.48
CA ILE A 182 8.47 -10.38 -1.46
C ILE A 182 9.92 -10.85 -1.65
N LEU A 183 10.88 -9.94 -1.76
CA LEU A 183 12.31 -10.30 -1.89
C LEU A 183 12.79 -11.12 -0.69
N HIS A 184 12.54 -10.65 0.54
CA HIS A 184 13.02 -11.31 1.75
C HIS A 184 12.29 -12.63 2.06
N GLN A 185 11.06 -12.80 1.54
CA GLN A 185 10.35 -14.09 1.56
C GLN A 185 10.89 -15.11 0.55
N LYS A 186 11.56 -14.68 -0.52
CA LYS A 186 12.20 -15.56 -1.50
C LYS A 186 13.56 -16.04 -1.01
N GLU A 187 14.36 -15.14 -0.43
CA GLU A 187 15.67 -15.46 0.14
C GLU A 187 15.60 -16.47 1.29
N THR A 188 14.50 -16.48 2.04
CA THR A 188 14.28 -17.43 3.15
C THR A 188 13.81 -18.83 2.71
N LYS A 189 13.51 -19.03 1.41
CA LYS A 189 12.95 -20.29 0.87
C LYS A 189 13.91 -21.09 -0.02
N GLU A 190 15.17 -20.69 -0.15
CA GLU A 190 16.20 -21.51 -0.82
C GLU A 190 17.04 -22.29 0.21
N PRO A 191 16.87 -23.63 0.34
CA PRO A 191 17.83 -24.49 1.01
C PRO A 191 18.79 -25.15 0.00
N GLU A 192 20.09 -25.02 0.27
CA GLU A 192 21.18 -25.98 0.06
C GLU A 192 20.90 -27.16 -0.89
N ASN A 193 21.36 -27.09 -2.14
CA ASN A 193 21.85 -28.31 -2.82
C ASN A 193 22.78 -28.04 -4.01
N ILE A 194 24.06 -27.76 -3.74
CA ILE A 194 25.16 -28.18 -4.62
C ILE A 194 26.32 -28.64 -3.71
N LYS A 195 26.22 -29.87 -3.18
CA LYS A 195 27.44 -30.60 -2.82
C LYS A 195 28.12 -30.99 -4.13
N ILE A 196 29.16 -30.25 -4.50
CA ILE A 196 30.08 -30.60 -5.57
C ILE A 196 30.69 -31.95 -5.20
N ILE A 197 30.23 -33.02 -5.84
CA ILE A 197 30.91 -34.32 -5.79
C ILE A 197 32.14 -34.16 -6.68
N THR A 198 33.28 -33.83 -6.07
CA THR A 198 34.57 -33.99 -6.74
C THR A 198 34.91 -35.46 -6.69
N PRO A 199 35.11 -36.17 -7.82
CA PRO A 199 35.63 -37.53 -7.78
C PRO A 199 37.12 -37.49 -7.36
N GLU A 200 37.45 -38.32 -6.38
CA GLU A 200 38.77 -38.53 -5.80
C GLU A 200 39.76 -39.10 -6.85
N PRO A 201 41.05 -38.72 -6.84
CA PRO A 201 42.00 -39.11 -7.89
C PRO A 201 42.41 -40.59 -7.76
N THR A 202 42.21 -41.35 -8.83
CA THR A 202 42.66 -42.74 -8.96
C THR A 202 44.18 -42.83 -8.84
N GLN A 203 44.67 -43.51 -7.80
CA GLN A 203 46.09 -43.86 -7.68
C GLN A 203 46.50 -44.90 -8.73
N PRO A 204 47.76 -44.86 -9.23
CA PRO A 204 48.21 -45.71 -10.31
C PRO A 204 48.59 -47.12 -9.83
N THR A 205 48.05 -48.14 -10.49
CA THR A 205 48.50 -49.53 -10.31
C THR A 205 49.66 -49.81 -11.28
N GLN A 206 50.82 -50.14 -10.73
CA GLN A 206 51.91 -50.89 -11.39
C GLN A 206 52.36 -52.00 -10.44
N PRO A 207 53.02 -53.08 -10.91
CA PRO A 207 53.36 -53.45 -12.28
C PRO A 207 52.53 -54.62 -12.85
#